data_AF-A0A840H329-F1
#
_entry.id   AF-A0A840H329-F1
#
_cell.length_a   1.000
_cell.length_b   1.000
_cell.length_c   1.000
_cell.angle_alpha   90.00
_cell.angle_beta   90.00
_cell.angle_gamma   90.00
#
_symmetry.space_group_name_H-M   'P 1'
#
loop_
_entity.id
_entity.type
_entity.pdbx_description
1 polymer ?
#
loop_
_entity_poly.entity_id
_entity_poly.type
_entity_poly.pdbx_seq_one_letter_code
_entity_poly.pdbx_strand_id
1 'polypeptide(L)' 'MSVKAMMAAILHDQMTARGVDSLSRSDYEEIVELLIEQLRELEFSLAARELADKGPQ' A
#
# COMPACT_ATOMS: atom_id res chain seq x y z
N MET A 1 13.29 -6.65 10.18
CA MET A 1 12.09 -7.00 9.38
C MET A 1 11.51 -5.69 8.87
N SER A 2 11.36 -5.51 7.55
CA SER A 2 10.82 -4.27 6.98
C SER A 2 9.29 -4.25 7.03
N VAL A 3 8.68 -3.05 7.06
CA VAL A 3 7.23 -2.88 7.02
C VAL A 3 6.63 -3.55 5.77
N LYS A 4 7.28 -3.42 4.61
CA LYS A 4 6.91 -4.09 3.36
C LYS A 4 6.83 -5.61 3.53
N ALA A 5 7.87 -6.23 4.11
CA ALA A 5 7.90 -7.68 4.32
C ALA A 5 6.84 -8.15 5.31
N MET A 6 6.53 -7.35 6.34
CA MET A 6 5.46 -7.64 7.30
C MET A 6 4.08 -7.57 6.64
N MET A 7 3.82 -6.54 5.84
CA MET A 7 2.57 -6.39 5.09
C MET A 7 2.38 -7.50 4.06
N ALA A 8 3.46 -7.89 3.35
CA ALA A 8 3.43 -8.98 2.38
C ALA A 8 3.11 -10.33 3.05
N ALA A 9 3.68 -10.58 4.24
CA ALA A 9 3.37 -11.78 5.02
C ALA A 9 1.90 -11.82 5.47
N ILE A 10 1.36 -10.69 5.97
CA ILE A 10 -0.06 -10.59 6.34
C ILE A 10 -0.95 -10.83 5.11
N LEU A 11 -0.61 -10.24 3.96
CA LEU A 11 -1.38 -10.39 2.73
C LEU A 11 -1.37 -11.84 2.24
N HIS A 12 -0.21 -12.49 2.28
CA HIS A 12 -0.06 -13.91 1.98
C HIS A 12 -1.00 -14.76 2.85
N ASP A 13 -0.92 -14.62 4.17
CA ASP A 13 -1.72 -15.42 5.12
C ASP A 13 -3.22 -15.23 4.90
N GLN A 14 -3.64 -14.00 4.60
CA GLN A 14 -5.03 -13.68 4.30
C GLN A 14 -5.52 -14.29 2.99
N MET A 15 -4.67 -14.33 1.95
CA MET A 15 -5.03 -14.91 0.66
C MET A 15 -5.05 -16.44 0.72
N THR A 16 -4.09 -17.06 1.39
CA THR A 16 -4.07 -18.51 1.64
C THR A 16 -5.31 -18.93 2.44
N ALA A 17 -5.69 -18.18 3.47
CA ALA A 17 -6.91 -18.46 4.25
C ALA A 17 -8.21 -18.38 3.41
N ARG A 18 -8.18 -17.72 2.25
CA ARG A 18 -9.30 -17.62 1.31
C ARG A 18 -9.17 -18.60 0.13
N GLY A 19 -8.19 -19.51 0.16
CA GLY A 19 -7.96 -20.51 -0.89
C GLY A 19 -7.23 -19.95 -2.12
N VAL A 20 -6.56 -18.81 -2.00
CA VAL A 20 -5.69 -18.26 -3.04
C VAL A 20 -4.24 -18.60 -2.68
N ASP A 21 -3.67 -19.59 -3.37
CA ASP A 21 -2.34 -20.13 -3.15
C ASP A 21 -1.46 -20.15 -4.42
N SER A 22 -1.96 -19.58 -5.53
CA SER A 22 -1.26 -19.52 -6.81
C SER A 22 -0.15 -18.45 -6.87
N LEU A 23 -0.13 -17.53 -5.90
CA LEU A 23 0.82 -16.41 -5.86
C LEU A 23 2.05 -16.79 -5.06
N SER A 24 3.20 -16.42 -5.60
CA SER A 24 4.50 -16.49 -4.95
C SER A 24 4.67 -15.39 -3.91
N ARG A 25 5.66 -15.55 -3.03
CA ARG A 25 6.01 -14.51 -2.04
C ARG A 25 6.38 -13.17 -2.68
N SER A 26 7.09 -13.19 -3.82
CA SER A 26 7.46 -11.97 -4.54
C SER A 26 6.23 -11.22 -5.07
N ASP A 27 5.18 -11.93 -5.50
CA ASP A 27 3.95 -11.29 -5.96
C ASP A 27 3.30 -10.46 -4.85
N TYR A 28 3.30 -10.98 -3.62
CA TYR A 28 2.81 -10.22 -2.46
C TYR A 28 3.67 -9.01 -2.13
N GLU A 29 5.00 -9.11 -2.31
CA GLU A 29 5.90 -7.98 -2.11
C GLU A 29 5.68 -6.88 -3.15
N GLU A 30 5.45 -7.24 -4.41
CA GLU A 30 5.12 -6.30 -5.49
C GLU A 30 3.75 -5.64 -5.27
N ILE A 31 2.72 -6.41 -4.88
CA ILE A 31 1.40 -5.87 -4.56
C ILE A 31 1.49 -4.83 -3.43
N VAL A 32 2.25 -5.15 -2.37
CA VAL A 32 2.42 -4.23 -1.23
C VAL A 32 3.18 -2.97 -1.64
N GLU A 33 4.16 -3.07 -2.52
CA GLU A 33 4.89 -1.91 -3.05
C GLU A 33 3.96 -0.96 -3.80
N LEU A 34 3.16 -1.49 -4.73
CA LEU A 34 2.18 -0.70 -5.48
C LEU A 34 1.16 -0.02 -4.55
N LEU A 35 0.72 -0.69 -3.49
CA LEU A 35 -0.20 -0.11 -2.50
C LEU A 35 0.45 1.04 -1.72
N ILE A 36 1.72 0.89 -1.33
CA ILE A 36 2.46 1.95 -0.62
C ILE A 36 2.67 3.17 -1.53
N GLU A 37 2.96 2.96 -2.80
CA GLU A 37 3.11 4.05 -3.77
C GLU A 37 1.81 4.83 -3.95
N GLN A 38 0.69 4.13 -4.17
CA GLN A 38 -0.63 4.76 -4.30
C GLN A 38 -1.04 5.52 -3.03
N LEU A 39 -0.72 4.98 -1.84
CA LEU A 39 -0.99 5.67 -0.58
C LEU A 39 -0.19 6.97 -0.46
N ARG A 40 1.10 6.95 -0.83
CA ARG A 40 1.94 8.16 -0.85
C ARG A 40 1.39 9.19 -1.82
N GLU A 41 1.02 8.79 -3.03
CA GLU A 41 0.42 9.70 -4.02
C GLU A 41 -0.88 10.33 -3.52
N LEU A 42 -1.70 9.54 -2.81
CA LEU A 42 -2.92 10.02 -2.20
C LEU A 42 -2.64 11.03 -1.08
N GLU A 43 -1.71 10.72 -0.18
CA GLU A 43 -1.27 11.63 0.89
C GLU A 43 -0.75 12.95 0.33
N PHE A 44 0.08 12.91 -0.73
CA PHE A 44 0.55 14.11 -1.42
C PHE A 44 -0.59 14.91 -2.04
N SER A 45 -1.52 14.24 -2.72
CA SER A 45 -2.68 14.87 -3.34
C SER A 45 -3.59 15.54 -2.31
N LEU A 46 -3.79 14.91 -1.16
CA LEU A 46 -4.58 15.45 -0.06
C LEU A 46 -3.88 16.66 0.57
N ALA A 47 -2.57 16.58 0.84
CA ALA A 47 -1.79 17.70 1.36
C ALA A 47 -1.80 18.90 0.40
N ALA A 48 -1.66 18.66 -0.91
CA ALA A 48 -1.71 19.72 -1.93
C ALA A 48 -3.08 20.43 -1.94
N ARG A 49 -4.18 19.67 -1.81
CA ARG A 49 -5.53 20.24 -1.69
C ARG A 49 -5.71 21.04 -0.41
N GLU A 50 -5.22 20.55 0.72
CA GLU A 50 -5.30 21.27 2.00
C GLU A 50 -4.52 22.58 1.97
N LEU A 51 -3.37 22.61 1.31
CA LEU A 51 -2.60 23.84 1.11
C LEU A 51 -3.32 24.83 0.16
N ALA A 52 -3.95 24.33 -0.91
CA ALA A 52 -4.72 25.16 -1.83
C ALA A 52 -5.97 25.78 -1.16
N ASP A 53 -6.63 25.04 -0.27
CA ASP A 53 -7.80 25.49 0.49
C ASP A 53 -7.42 26.54 1.56
N LYS A 54 -6.14 26.59 1.97
CA LYS A 54 -5.58 27.54 2.94
C LYS A 54 -4.84 28.74 2.29
N GLY A 55 -4.89 28.89 0.96
CA GLY A 55 -4.28 30.01 0.23
C GLY A 55 -4.92 31.38 0.56
N PRO A 56 -4.20 32.51 0.38
CA PRO A 56 -4.48 33.77 1.07
C PRO A 56 -5.82 34.36 0.62
N GLN A 57 -6.74 34.55 1.58
CA GLN A 57 -7.83 35.51 1.46
C GLN A 57 -7.29 36.94 1.63
#